data_AF-A0A139P748-F1
#
_entry.id   AF-A0A139P748-F1
#
_cell.length_a   1.000
_cell.length_b   1.000
_cell.length_c   1.000
_cell.angle_alpha   90.00
_cell.angle_beta   90.00
_cell.angle_gamma   90.00
#
_symmetry.space_group_name_H-M   'P 1'
#
loop_
_entity.id
_entity.type
_entity.pdbx_description
1 polymer ?
#
loop_
_entity_poly.entity_id
_entity_poly.type
_entity_poly.pdbx_seq_one_letter_code
_entity_poly.pdbx_strand_id
1 'polypeptide(L)'
;MVESAGFYPTFAREKGRAYALDLIMPLAQIQPSQFYLSQEKLDGISIDFTKQELEPLPIKRMDGKVFFTDGHSRAFKAYQAGLSELPVYFDLDKLDWDFYRHCVQACEERGVLTIANLQERILPKED
;
A
#
# COMPACT_ATOMS: atom_id res chain seq x y z
N MET A 1 -3.17 -26.37 -3.75
CA MET A 1 -4.51 -25.75 -3.80
C MET A 1 -4.55 -24.70 -2.70
N VAL A 2 -4.78 -23.43 -3.07
CA VAL A 2 -4.93 -22.34 -2.11
C VAL A 2 -6.37 -22.37 -1.62
N GLU A 3 -6.57 -22.64 -0.33
CA GLU A 3 -7.89 -22.56 0.28
C GLU A 3 -7.95 -21.33 1.20
N SER A 4 -8.95 -20.48 0.96
CA SER A 4 -9.25 -19.33 1.80
C SER A 4 -10.15 -19.77 2.97
N ALA A 5 -9.54 -20.24 4.05
CA ALA A 5 -10.24 -20.47 5.30
C ALA A 5 -10.03 -19.24 6.21
N GLY A 6 -10.94 -18.26 6.11
CA GLY A 6 -10.82 -16.99 6.82
C GLY A 6 -10.01 -15.93 6.06
N PHE A 7 -9.87 -14.76 6.70
CA PHE A 7 -9.48 -13.45 6.16
C PHE A 7 -8.24 -13.35 5.23
N TYR A 8 -7.47 -14.43 4.98
CA TYR A 8 -6.28 -14.43 4.11
C TYR A 8 -6.03 -15.80 3.43
N PRO A 9 -5.39 -15.83 2.24
CA PRO A 9 -4.93 -17.08 1.63
C PRO A 9 -3.87 -17.74 2.52
N THR A 10 -4.01 -19.04 2.74
CA THR A 10 -3.07 -19.84 3.56
C THR A 10 -2.32 -20.85 2.70
N PHE A 11 -1.08 -21.16 3.07
CA PHE A 11 -0.34 -22.28 2.50
C PHE A 11 -0.28 -23.42 3.52
N ALA A 12 -0.55 -24.64 3.07
CA ALA A 12 -0.44 -25.84 3.89
C ALA A 12 1.05 -26.22 4.10
N ARG A 13 1.42 -26.60 5.33
CA ARG A 13 2.72 -27.21 5.67
C ARG A 13 2.51 -28.50 6.48
N GLU A 14 3.54 -29.35 6.56
CA GLU A 14 3.52 -30.63 7.32
C GLU A 14 3.04 -30.50 8.78
N LYS A 15 3.17 -29.31 9.40
CA LYS A 15 2.66 -29.01 10.74
C LYS A 15 1.85 -27.71 10.78
N GLY A 16 0.73 -27.66 10.07
CA GLY A 16 -0.29 -26.61 10.20
C GLY A 16 -0.34 -25.60 9.04
N ARG A 17 -0.89 -24.41 9.30
CA ARG A 17 -0.99 -23.28 8.36
C ARG A 17 0.02 -22.20 8.75
N ALA A 18 0.79 -21.70 7.80
CA ALA A 18 1.58 -20.49 7.99
C ALA A 18 0.83 -19.31 7.36
N TYR A 19 0.72 -18.19 8.08
CA TYR A 19 0.40 -16.91 7.45
C TYR A 19 1.61 -16.49 6.63
N ALA A 20 1.42 -16.14 5.36
CA ALA A 20 2.49 -15.54 4.57
C ALA A 20 2.75 -14.13 5.13
N LEU A 21 3.89 -13.95 5.76
CA LEU A 21 4.27 -12.73 6.49
C LEU A 21 4.65 -11.56 5.57
N ASP A 22 4.83 -11.81 4.27
CA ASP A 22 4.92 -10.82 3.21
C ASP A 22 4.01 -11.30 2.07
N LEU A 23 3.08 -10.45 1.66
CA LEU A 23 2.11 -10.73 0.59
C LEU A 23 2.47 -9.89 -0.63
N ILE A 24 2.28 -10.43 -1.83
CA ILE A 24 2.22 -9.62 -3.05
C ILE A 24 0.75 -9.23 -3.27
N MET A 25 0.47 -7.93 -3.41
CA MET A 25 -0.88 -7.42 -3.60
C MET A 25 -0.96 -6.49 -4.81
N PRO A 26 -2.01 -6.59 -5.64
CA PRO A 26 -2.24 -5.63 -6.72
C PRO A 26 -2.38 -4.21 -6.19
N LEU A 27 -1.67 -3.26 -6.80
CA LEU A 27 -1.73 -1.84 -6.46
C LEU A 27 -3.16 -1.29 -6.50
N ALA A 28 -3.97 -1.78 -7.44
CA ALA A 28 -5.37 -1.40 -7.61
C ALA A 28 -6.29 -1.87 -6.47
N GLN A 29 -5.83 -2.76 -5.58
CA GLN A 29 -6.60 -3.27 -4.45
C GLN A 29 -6.25 -2.58 -3.12
N ILE A 30 -5.27 -1.66 -3.13
CA ILE A 30 -4.82 -0.97 -1.92
C ILE A 30 -5.27 0.49 -1.98
N GLN A 31 -6.16 0.85 -1.06
CA GLN A 31 -6.69 2.20 -0.92
C GLN A 31 -5.64 3.14 -0.31
N PRO A 32 -5.35 4.29 -0.94
CA PRO A 32 -4.55 5.34 -0.30
C PRO A 32 -5.27 5.93 0.92
N SER A 33 -4.50 6.17 1.98
CA SER A 33 -4.88 7.03 3.13
C SER A 33 -4.32 8.46 3.02
N GLN A 34 -3.59 8.78 1.96
CA GLN A 34 -3.02 10.10 1.69
C GLN A 34 -3.40 10.51 0.26
N PHE A 35 -3.90 11.73 0.07
CA PHE A 35 -4.41 12.22 -1.22
C PHE A 35 -3.49 13.22 -1.94
N TYR A 36 -2.33 13.57 -1.38
CA TYR A 36 -1.29 14.35 -2.05
C TYR A 36 0.08 13.71 -1.84
N LEU A 37 1.00 13.88 -2.79
CA LEU A 37 2.42 13.52 -2.65
C LEU A 37 3.26 14.80 -2.65
N SER A 38 4.44 14.75 -2.04
CA SER A 38 5.44 15.83 -2.10
C SER A 38 6.45 15.52 -3.20
N GLN A 39 6.65 16.47 -4.13
CA GLN A 39 7.68 16.35 -5.17
C GLN A 39 9.07 16.14 -4.55
N GLU A 40 9.40 16.88 -3.49
CA GLU A 40 10.67 16.74 -2.78
C GLU A 40 10.87 15.32 -2.24
N LYS A 41 9.85 14.74 -1.60
CA LYS A 41 9.93 13.35 -1.13
C LYS A 41 10.08 12.37 -2.29
N LEU A 42 9.41 12.61 -3.41
CA LEU A 42 9.54 11.77 -4.59
C LEU A 42 10.93 11.85 -5.20
N ASP A 43 11.56 13.02 -5.23
CA ASP A 43 12.91 13.20 -5.76
C ASP A 43 13.97 12.52 -4.89
N GLY A 44 13.73 12.48 -3.57
CA GLY A 44 14.59 11.78 -2.61
C GLY A 44 14.48 10.25 -2.65
N ILE A 45 13.50 9.67 -3.35
CA ILE A 45 13.33 8.22 -3.45
C ILE A 45 14.05 7.68 -4.67
N SER A 46 15.08 6.87 -4.41
CA SER A 46 15.77 6.05 -5.41
C SER A 46 15.54 4.58 -5.09
N ILE A 47 14.92 3.83 -6.02
CA ILE A 47 14.65 2.39 -5.89
C ILE A 47 15.06 1.72 -7.20
N ASP A 48 15.93 0.72 -7.14
CA ASP A 48 16.26 -0.11 -8.30
C ASP A 48 15.27 -1.29 -8.41
N PHE A 49 14.21 -1.09 -9.18
CA PHE A 49 13.20 -2.13 -9.39
C PHE A 49 13.74 -3.36 -10.15
N THR A 50 14.85 -3.23 -10.88
CA THR A 50 15.46 -4.37 -11.59
C THR A 50 16.11 -5.37 -10.64
N LYS A 51 16.49 -4.91 -9.45
CA LYS A 51 17.09 -5.72 -8.38
C LYS A 51 16.10 -6.11 -7.29
N GLN A 52 14.81 -5.81 -7.47
CA GLN A 52 13.76 -6.07 -6.46
C GLN A 52 14.06 -5.40 -5.11
N GLU A 53 14.68 -4.22 -5.11
CA GLU A 53 15.01 -3.46 -3.87
C GLU A 53 13.80 -2.83 -3.18
N LEU A 54 12.59 -3.06 -3.70
CA LEU A 54 11.39 -2.51 -3.09
C LEU A 54 11.01 -3.30 -1.85
N GLU A 55 11.33 -2.74 -0.69
CA GLU A 55 10.89 -3.28 0.59
C GLU A 55 9.36 -3.35 0.70
N PRO A 56 8.81 -4.37 1.37
CA PRO A 56 7.38 -4.49 1.62
C PRO A 56 6.76 -3.21 2.23
N LEU A 57 5.56 -2.84 1.79
CA LEU A 57 4.85 -1.66 2.29
C LEU A 57 3.79 -2.01 3.34
N PRO A 58 3.63 -1.19 4.40
CA PRO A 58 2.70 -1.49 5.48
C PRO A 58 1.25 -1.24 5.05
N ILE A 59 0.41 -2.24 5.31
CA ILE A 59 -1.03 -2.18 5.08
C ILE A 59 -1.82 -2.55 6.33
N LYS A 60 -3.04 -2.05 6.42
CA LYS A 60 -4.07 -2.56 7.32
C LYS A 60 -5.38 -2.76 6.57
N ARG A 61 -6.34 -3.39 7.25
CA ARG A 61 -7.68 -3.62 6.74
C ARG A 61 -8.72 -3.00 7.67
N MET A 62 -9.67 -2.28 7.09
CA MET A 62 -10.80 -1.66 7.78
C MET A 62 -12.03 -1.72 6.87
N ASP A 63 -13.16 -2.14 7.41
CA ASP A 63 -14.44 -2.23 6.70
C ASP A 63 -14.35 -2.95 5.35
N GLY A 64 -13.60 -4.05 5.33
CA GLY A 64 -13.40 -4.87 4.14
C GLY A 64 -12.33 -4.36 3.18
N LYS A 65 -11.87 -3.11 3.28
CA LYS A 65 -10.86 -2.48 2.42
C LYS A 65 -9.46 -2.59 2.99
N VAL A 66 -8.48 -2.87 2.13
CA VAL A 66 -7.05 -2.81 2.47
C VAL A 66 -6.54 -1.41 2.13
N PHE A 67 -5.77 -0.80 3.03
CA PHE A 67 -5.23 0.54 2.83
C PHE A 67 -3.78 0.63 3.29
N PHE A 68 -3.03 1.55 2.69
CA PHE A 68 -1.66 1.88 3.13
C PHE A 68 -1.71 2.63 4.45
N THR A 69 -0.94 2.21 5.45
CA THR A 69 -0.69 3.04 6.64
C THR A 69 0.46 4.01 6.41
N ASP A 70 1.42 3.62 5.55
CA ASP A 70 2.51 4.46 5.05
C ASP A 70 3.01 3.94 3.69
N GLY A 71 3.97 4.63 3.07
CA GLY A 71 4.68 4.16 1.89
C GLY A 71 4.12 4.66 0.56
N HIS A 72 3.17 5.59 0.55
CA HIS A 72 2.48 6.07 -0.67
C HIS A 72 3.44 6.59 -1.73
N SER A 73 4.51 7.31 -1.35
CA SER A 73 5.52 7.78 -2.30
C SER A 73 6.30 6.63 -2.96
N ARG A 74 6.63 5.57 -2.20
CA ARG A 74 7.31 4.37 -2.73
C ARG A 74 6.36 3.56 -3.62
N ALA A 75 5.10 3.40 -3.20
CA ALA A 75 4.05 2.79 -4.00
C ALA A 75 3.84 3.54 -5.32
N PHE A 76 3.86 4.88 -5.28
CA PHE A 76 3.72 5.72 -6.46
C PHE A 76 4.92 5.58 -7.40
N LYS A 77 6.16 5.54 -6.88
CA LYS A 77 7.34 5.25 -7.71
C LYS A 77 7.28 3.87 -8.37
N ALA A 78 6.79 2.86 -7.67
CA ALA A 78 6.57 1.54 -8.24
C ALA A 78 5.52 1.55 -9.36
N TYR A 79 4.40 2.26 -9.14
CA TYR A 79 3.41 2.50 -10.19
C TYR A 79 4.03 3.21 -11.41
N GLN A 80 4.83 4.26 -11.21
CA GLN A 80 5.53 4.97 -12.30
C GLN A 80 6.52 4.08 -13.05
N ALA A 81 7.12 3.10 -12.36
CA ALA A 81 7.99 2.09 -12.96
C ALA A 81 7.22 0.96 -13.68
N GLY A 82 5.89 1.01 -13.70
CA GLY A 82 5.04 0.06 -14.42
C GLY A 82 4.69 -1.21 -13.65
N LEU A 83 4.96 -1.27 -12.34
CA LEU A 83 4.55 -2.41 -11.52
C LEU A 83 3.03 -2.38 -11.32
N SER A 84 2.39 -3.54 -11.38
CA SER A 84 0.96 -3.73 -11.11
C SER A 84 0.68 -4.27 -9.71
N GLU A 85 1.70 -4.77 -9.02
CA GLU A 85 1.63 -5.40 -7.72
C GLU A 85 2.86 -5.05 -6.87
N LEU A 86 2.73 -5.19 -5.55
CA LEU A 86 3.71 -4.78 -4.57
C LEU A 86 3.87 -5.80 -3.45
N PRO A 87 5.08 -5.97 -2.90
CA PRO A 87 5.23 -6.59 -1.60
C PRO A 87 4.61 -5.70 -0.52
N VAL A 88 3.84 -6.31 0.37
CA VAL A 88 3.17 -5.66 1.49
C VAL A 88 3.24 -6.53 2.74
N TYR A 89 3.18 -5.90 3.89
CA TYR A 89 3.08 -6.57 5.19
C TYR A 89 1.96 -5.96 6.01
N PHE A 90 1.39 -6.75 6.92
CA PHE A 90 0.39 -6.23 7.84
C PHE A 90 1.06 -5.41 8.94
N ASP A 91 0.73 -4.13 9.01
CA ASP A 91 1.24 -3.24 10.03
C ASP A 91 0.74 -3.69 11.41
N LEU A 92 1.66 -3.94 12.34
CA LEU A 92 1.36 -4.40 13.70
C LEU A 92 1.26 -3.26 14.72
N ASP A 93 1.57 -2.03 14.30
CA ASP A 93 1.55 -0.89 15.20
C ASP A 93 0.11 -0.56 15.63
N LYS A 94 0.00 -0.03 16.85
CA LYS A 94 -1.26 0.53 17.35
C LYS A 94 -1.46 1.88 16.69
N LEU A 95 -2.49 1.98 15.86
CA LEU A 95 -2.83 3.20 15.12
C LEU A 95 -4.11 3.84 15.65
N ASP A 96 -4.24 5.14 15.41
CA ASP A 96 -5.50 5.86 15.58
C ASP A 96 -6.46 5.49 14.43
N TRP A 97 -7.41 4.61 14.72
CA TRP A 97 -8.35 4.11 13.72
C TRP A 97 -9.30 5.17 13.20
N ASP A 98 -9.67 6.16 14.01
CA ASP A 98 -10.57 7.22 13.60
C ASP A 98 -9.85 8.17 12.65
N PHE A 99 -8.58 8.49 12.93
CA PHE A 99 -7.72 9.22 12.00
C PHE A 99 -7.64 8.52 10.62
N TYR A 100 -7.29 7.23 10.59
CA TYR A 100 -7.18 6.51 9.31
C TYR A 100 -8.53 6.34 8.60
N ARG A 101 -9.63 6.21 9.34
CA ARG A 101 -10.99 6.22 8.78
C ARG A 101 -11.28 7.52 8.06
N HIS A 102 -10.99 8.65 8.70
CA HIS A 102 -11.14 9.96 8.08
C HIS A 102 -10.23 10.15 6.86
N CYS A 103 -8.97 9.72 6.94
CA CYS A 103 -8.02 9.78 5.84
C CYS A 103 -8.47 8.97 4.62
N VAL A 104 -8.89 7.72 4.82
CA VAL A 104 -9.39 6.86 3.75
C VAL A 104 -10.66 7.46 3.13
N GLN A 105 -11.64 7.83 3.96
CA GLN A 105 -12.88 8.44 3.48
C GLN A 105 -12.59 9.73 2.68
N ALA A 106 -11.71 10.59 3.18
CA ALA A 106 -11.33 11.83 2.51
C ALA A 106 -10.67 11.58 1.14
N CYS A 107 -9.88 10.52 1.01
CA CYS A 107 -9.32 10.08 -0.27
C CYS A 107 -10.44 9.67 -1.24
N GLU A 108 -11.38 8.85 -0.79
CA GLU A 108 -12.49 8.37 -1.61
C GLU A 108 -13.40 9.50 -2.10
N GLU A 109 -13.79 10.41 -1.21
CA GLU A 109 -14.59 11.60 -1.54
C GLU A 109 -13.89 12.50 -2.57
N ARG A 110 -12.56 12.50 -2.60
CA ARG A 110 -11.74 13.26 -3.55
C ARG A 110 -11.43 12.49 -4.83
N GLY A 111 -11.88 11.25 -4.98
CA GLY A 111 -11.58 10.41 -6.14
C GLY A 111 -10.18 9.78 -6.13
N VAL A 112 -9.51 9.73 -4.99
CA VAL A 112 -8.25 9.00 -4.80
C VAL A 112 -8.57 7.59 -4.34
N LEU A 113 -8.78 6.68 -5.29
CA LEU A 113 -9.17 5.28 -5.03
C LEU A 113 -7.99 4.31 -5.13
N THR A 114 -6.95 4.72 -5.85
CA THR A 114 -5.71 3.95 -6.07
C THR A 114 -4.51 4.88 -6.08
N ILE A 115 -3.31 4.32 -5.96
CA ILE A 115 -2.06 5.07 -6.07
C ILE A 115 -1.93 5.80 -7.42
N ALA A 116 -2.49 5.25 -8.50
CA ALA A 116 -2.47 5.89 -9.81
C ALA A 116 -3.16 7.28 -9.80
N ASN A 117 -4.19 7.46 -8.96
CA ASN A 117 -4.91 8.74 -8.85
C ASN A 117 -4.07 9.86 -8.20
N LEU A 118 -2.90 9.53 -7.64
CA LEU A 118 -1.96 10.51 -7.09
C LEU A 118 -1.09 11.19 -8.16
N GLN A 119 -1.12 10.72 -9.41
CA GLN A 119 -0.33 11.27 -10.51
C GLN A 119 -0.59 12.76 -10.76
N GLU A 120 -1.82 13.22 -10.54
CA GLU A 120 -2.24 14.61 -10.70
C GLU A 120 -2.23 15.39 -9.36
N ARG A 121 -1.69 14.79 -8.29
CA ARG A 121 -1.78 15.29 -6.91
C ARG A 121 -0.41 15.38 -6.26
N ILE A 122 0.55 15.92 -7.01
CA ILE A 122 1.91 16.14 -6.55
C ILE A 122 2.08 17.62 -6.23
N LEU A 123 2.36 17.91 -4.97
CA LEU A 123 2.65 19.26 -4.50
C LEU A 123 4.09 19.63 -4.87
N PRO A 124 4.31 20.82 -5.46
CA PRO A 124 5.65 21.29 -5.79
C PRO A 124 6.47 21.50 -4.52
N LYS A 125 7.79 21.64 -4.70
CA LYS A 125 8.67 22.02 -3.62
C LYS A 125 8.30 23.43 -3.15
N GLU A 126 8.20 23.63 -1.84
CA GLU A 126 8.13 24.98 -1.27
C GLU A 126 9.51 25.64 -1.41
N ASP A 127 9.55 26.87 -1.90
CA ASP A 127 10.78 27.65 -2.15
C ASP A 127 11.49 28.07 -0.85
#